data_AF-A0A381ZH55-F1
#
_entry.id   AF-A0A381ZH55-F1
#
_cell.length_a   1.000
_cell.length_b   1.000
_cell.length_c   1.000
_cell.angle_alpha   90.00
_cell.angle_beta   90.00
_cell.angle_gamma   90.00
#
_symmetry.space_group_name_H-M   'P 1'
#
loop_
_entity.id
_entity.type
_entity.pdbx_description
1 polymer ?
#
loop_
_entity_poly.entity_id
_entity_poly.type
_entity_poly.pdbx_seq_one_letter_code
_entity_poly.pdbx_strand_id
1 'polypeptide(L)' 'MKKKVLYWIFGVLLFCGWADLVWGQTYTVGDTVDNFGTTICANDSGNWEYDTDGLHKVTWLNIFTSW' A
#
# COMPACT_ATOMS: atom_id res chain seq x y z
N MET A 1 6.30 -24.16 -30.06
CA MET A 1 6.40 -22.69 -29.97
C MET A 1 7.81 -22.27 -30.40
N LYS A 2 7.98 -21.23 -31.24
CA LYS A 2 9.32 -20.80 -31.69
C LYS A 2 10.10 -20.22 -30.49
N LYS A 3 11.39 -20.56 -30.31
CA LYS A 3 12.23 -20.08 -29.19
C LYS A 3 12.19 -18.54 -29.02
N LYS A 4 12.15 -17.80 -30.14
CA LYS A 4 11.97 -16.34 -30.13
C LYS A 4 10.69 -15.90 -29.42
N VAL A 5 9.58 -16.58 -29.65
CA VAL A 5 8.29 -16.25 -29.02
C VAL A 5 8.36 -16.48 -27.51
N LEU A 6 9.03 -17.56 -27.08
CA LEU A 6 9.22 -17.84 -25.65
C LEU A 6 10.04 -16.75 -24.94
N TYR A 7 11.12 -16.25 -25.56
CA TYR A 7 11.92 -15.16 -25.00
C TYR A 7 11.14 -13.84 -24.91
N TRP A 8 10.31 -13.55 -25.91
CA TRP A 8 9.43 -12.38 -25.88
C TRP A 8 8.40 -12.46 -24.74
N ILE A 9 7.79 -13.63 -24.54
CA ILE A 9 6.84 -13.84 -23.42
C ILE A 9 7.55 -13.61 -22.08
N PHE A 10 8.75 -14.17 -21.91
CA PHE A 10 9.51 -14.02 -20.66
C PHE A 10 9.93 -12.55 -20.42
N GLY A 11 10.35 -11.84 -21.47
CA GLY A 11 10.71 -10.42 -21.39
C GLY A 11 9.52 -9.54 -21.00
N VAL A 12 8.33 -9.81 -21.56
CA VAL A 12 7.10 -9.07 -21.20
C VAL A 12 6.72 -9.32 -19.74
N LEU A 13 6.75 -10.57 -19.27
CA LEU A 13 6.42 -10.90 -17.88
C LEU A 13 7.40 -10.25 -16.89
N LEU A 14 8.70 -10.26 -17.19
CA LEU A 14 9.72 -9.60 -16.39
C LEU A 14 9.48 -8.09 -16.32
N PHE A 15 9.19 -7.46 -17.46
CA PHE A 15 8.93 -6.03 -17.54
C PHE A 15 7.67 -5.63 -16.76
N CYS A 16 6.57 -6.38 -16.90
CA CYS A 16 5.33 -6.11 -16.16
C CYS A 16 5.51 -6.28 -14.65
N GLY A 17 6.20 -7.32 -14.20
CA GLY A 17 6.47 -7.52 -12.77
C GLY A 17 7.39 -6.44 -12.17
N TRP A 18 8.38 -5.98 -12.93
CA TRP A 18 9.24 -4.86 -12.51
C TRP A 18 8.49 -3.53 -12.47
N ALA A 19 7.63 -3.26 -13.47
CA ALA A 19 6.83 -2.03 -13.52
C ALA A 19 5.86 -1.94 -12.32
N ASP A 20 5.24 -3.05 -11.94
CA ASP A 20 4.38 -3.14 -10.76
C ASP A 20 5.14 -2.81 -9.46
N LEU A 21 6.38 -3.32 -9.32
CA LEU A 21 7.23 -3.04 -8.16
C LEU A 21 7.64 -1.55 -8.07
N VAL A 22 7.97 -0.92 -9.21
CA VAL A 22 8.45 0.47 -9.23
C VAL A 22 7.31 1.47 -9.11
N TRP A 23 6.13 1.14 -9.63
CA TRP A 23 4.94 2.02 -9.59
C TRP A 23 3.93 1.65 -8.50
N GLY A 24 4.21 0.61 -7.70
CA GLY A 24 3.35 0.17 -6.61
C GLY A 24 3.30 1.09 -5.39
N GLN A 25 4.02 2.23 -5.38
CA GLN A 25 3.73 3.29 -4.42
C GLN A 25 2.40 3.97 -4.79
N THR A 26 1.33 3.55 -4.12
CA THR A 26 -0.04 4.01 -4.38
C THR A 26 -0.30 5.45 -3.93
N TYR A 27 0.57 6.02 -3.07
CA TYR A 27 0.39 7.35 -2.50
C TYR A 27 1.68 8.17 -2.56
N THR A 28 1.54 9.44 -2.90
CA THR A 28 2.59 10.45 -3.00
C THR A 28 2.35 11.59 -2.00
N VAL A 29 3.39 12.39 -1.74
CA VAL A 29 3.28 13.54 -0.83
C VAL A 29 2.26 14.55 -1.40
N GLY A 30 1.18 14.77 -0.65
CA GLY A 30 0.10 15.68 -1.05
C GLY A 30 -1.21 14.99 -1.42
N ASP A 31 -1.20 13.66 -1.56
CA ASP A 31 -2.43 12.91 -1.80
C ASP A 31 -3.34 12.93 -0.57
N THR A 32 -4.65 13.01 -0.82
CA THR A 32 -5.69 12.79 0.18
C THR A 32 -6.10 11.32 0.17
N VAL A 33 -6.12 10.70 1.34
CA VAL A 33 -6.62 9.34 1.53
C VAL A 33 -8.04 9.36 2.09
N ASP A 34 -8.86 8.41 1.64
CA ASP A 34 -10.17 8.13 2.24
C ASP A 34 -10.03 7.66 3.70
N ASN A 35 -11.14 7.56 4.43
CA ASN A 35 -11.16 7.11 5.81
C ASN A 35 -10.32 5.83 5.99
N PHE A 36 -9.38 5.88 6.92
CA PHE A 36 -8.49 4.78 7.25
C PHE A 36 -8.60 4.45 8.74
N GLY A 37 -8.41 3.18 9.04
CA GLY A 37 -8.54 2.69 10.40
C GLY A 37 -7.88 1.34 10.55
N THR A 38 -7.64 0.96 11.78
CA THR A 38 -7.12 -0.37 12.11
C THR A 38 -7.57 -0.76 13.51
N THR A 39 -7.52 -2.06 13.78
CA THR A 39 -7.67 -2.56 15.14
C THR A 39 -6.48 -2.07 15.96
N ILE A 40 -6.77 -1.33 17.03
CA ILE A 40 -5.75 -0.79 17.93
C ILE A 40 -5.60 -1.71 19.13
N CYS A 41 -4.35 -1.88 19.55
CA CYS A 41 -4.01 -2.51 20.82
C CYS A 41 -3.98 -1.46 21.94
N ALA A 42 -5.12 -0.83 22.21
CA ALA A 42 -5.28 0.05 23.36
C ALA A 42 -6.04 -0.68 24.46
N ASN A 43 -5.34 -1.05 25.55
CA ASN A 43 -5.91 -1.53 26.81
C ASN A 43 -7.14 -2.47 26.64
N ASP A 44 -6.91 -3.61 25.98
CA ASP A 44 -7.86 -4.73 25.80
C ASP A 44 -8.94 -4.62 24.69
N SER A 45 -8.56 -4.08 23.53
CA SER A 45 -9.24 -4.17 22.20
C SER A 45 -10.12 -2.99 21.80
N GLY A 46 -10.13 -2.71 20.49
CA GLY A 46 -10.95 -1.69 19.86
C GLY A 46 -10.54 -1.47 18.41
N ASN A 47 -11.44 -0.88 17.61
CA ASN A 47 -11.11 -0.36 16.29
C ASN A 47 -11.00 1.15 16.39
N TRP A 48 -10.03 1.72 15.69
CA TRP A 48 -9.87 3.16 15.55
C TRP A 48 -10.05 3.52 14.08
N GLU A 49 -10.84 4.54 13.80
CA GLU A 49 -11.07 5.08 12.46
C GLU A 49 -10.80 6.59 12.42
N TYR A 50 -10.17 7.08 11.37
CA TYR A 50 -9.78 8.49 11.26
C TYR A 50 -11.00 9.41 11.31
N ASP A 51 -12.04 9.15 10.54
CA ASP A 51 -13.22 10.02 10.47
C ASP A 51 -13.97 10.13 11.80
N THR A 52 -14.01 9.04 12.57
CA THR A 52 -14.74 8.96 13.84
C THR A 52 -13.88 9.45 15.02
N ASP A 53 -12.63 9.03 15.07
CA ASP A 53 -11.78 9.17 16.26
C ASP A 53 -10.66 10.19 16.08
N GLY A 54 -10.18 10.40 14.86
CA GLY A 54 -9.04 11.27 14.54
C GLY A 54 -9.43 12.67 14.03
N LEU A 55 -10.56 12.79 13.34
CA LEU A 55 -11.00 14.06 12.75
C LEU A 55 -11.16 15.14 13.83
N HIS A 56 -10.67 16.35 13.53
CA HIS A 56 -10.59 17.50 14.45
C HIS A 56 -9.72 17.29 15.70
N LYS A 57 -8.86 16.25 15.73
CA LYS A 57 -7.88 16.02 16.79
C LYS A 57 -6.47 15.98 16.19
N VAL A 58 -5.47 16.15 17.06
CA VAL A 58 -4.08 15.90 16.67
C VAL A 58 -3.87 14.39 16.72
N THR A 59 -3.77 13.75 15.55
CA THR A 59 -3.47 12.32 15.43
C THR A 59 -2.01 12.13 15.04
N TRP A 60 -1.25 11.44 15.89
CA TRP A 60 0.10 10.99 15.56
C TRP A 60 0.06 9.56 15.04
N LEU A 61 0.58 9.33 13.84
CA LEU A 61 0.68 8.01 13.22
C LEU A 61 2.14 7.60 13.14
N ASN A 62 2.42 6.36 13.49
CA ASN A 62 3.73 5.76 13.30
C ASN A 62 3.57 4.49 12.46
N ILE A 63 4.06 4.53 11.22
CA ILE A 63 3.86 3.47 10.22
C ILE A 63 5.19 2.78 10.02
N PHE A 64 5.25 1.49 10.32
CA PHE A 64 6.43 0.66 10.17
C PHE A 64 6.17 -0.42 9.13
N THR A 65 7.15 -0.69 8.28
CA THR A 65 7.15 -1.84 7.37
C THR A 65 7.91 -2.98 8.01
N SER A 66 7.37 -4.20 8.02
CA SER A 66 8.13 -5.42 8.33
C SER A 66 8.47 -6.17 7.05
N TRP A 67 9.70 -6.64 6.95
CA TRP A 67 10.19 -7.56 5.91
C TRP A 67 10.09 -9.01 6.34
#